data_AF-A0A382T0Y5-F1
#
_entry.id   AF-A0A382T0Y5-F1
#
_cell.length_a   1.000
_cell.length_b   1.000
_cell.length_c   1.000
_cell.angle_alpha   90.00
_cell.angle_beta   90.00
_cell.angle_gamma   90.00
#
_symmetry.space_group_name_H-M   'P 1'
#
loop_
_entity.id
_entity.type
_entity.pdbx_description
1 polymer ?
#
loop_
_entity_poly.entity_id
_entity_poly.type
_entity_poly.pdbx_seq_one_letter_code
_entity_poly.pdbx_strand_id
1 'polypeptide(L)'
;MPSSLPTMLLLEVVDSNTTWEQKVMTALQEFRDKMDSGAQCLGPSITLKDPVIAEALGPDSDFLWIDTEHSPMSIETVTAHLLG
;
A
#
# COMPACT_ATOMS: atom_id res chain seq x y z
N MET A 1 28.34 -26.03 1.79
CA MET A 1 28.97 -24.70 1.58
C MET A 1 27.87 -23.66 1.71
N PRO A 2 27.86 -22.76 2.71
CA PRO A 2 26.90 -21.67 2.69
C PRO A 2 27.35 -20.65 1.64
N SER A 3 26.51 -20.39 0.66
CA SER A 3 26.69 -19.32 -0.34
C SER A 3 26.52 -17.98 0.36
N SER A 4 27.62 -17.27 0.61
CA SER A 4 27.58 -15.89 1.08
C SER A 4 26.99 -15.01 -0.04
N LEU A 5 25.79 -14.47 0.16
CA LEU A 5 25.31 -13.34 -0.62
C LEU A 5 26.37 -12.22 -0.53
N PRO A 6 26.79 -11.60 -1.64
CA PRO A 6 27.79 -10.53 -1.60
C PRO A 6 27.24 -9.37 -0.76
N THR A 7 28.04 -8.89 0.20
CA THR A 7 27.68 -7.87 1.20
C THR A 7 27.06 -6.59 0.59
N MET A 8 27.40 -6.28 -0.66
CA MET A 8 26.85 -5.15 -1.42
C MET A 8 25.36 -5.32 -1.75
N LEU A 9 24.93 -6.53 -2.14
CA LEU A 9 23.53 -6.84 -2.43
C LEU A 9 22.66 -6.80 -1.17
N LEU A 10 23.24 -7.17 -0.02
CA LEU A 10 22.54 -7.12 1.26
C LEU A 10 22.28 -5.67 1.70
N LEU A 11 23.24 -4.76 1.51
CA LEU A 11 23.08 -3.34 1.81
C LEU A 11 22.01 -2.69 0.91
N GLU A 12 22.04 -2.95 -0.40
CA GLU A 12 21.03 -2.40 -1.33
C GLU A 12 19.60 -2.84 -0.99
N VAL A 13 19.41 -4.12 -0.62
CA VAL A 13 18.10 -4.65 -0.22
C VAL A 13 17.63 -4.03 1.10
N VAL A 14 18.52 -3.86 2.08
CA VAL A 14 18.19 -3.22 3.37
C VAL A 14 17.82 -1.74 3.18
N ASP A 15 18.58 -1.01 2.36
CA ASP A 15 18.31 0.39 2.05
C ASP A 15 16.96 0.55 1.33
N SER A 16 16.64 -0.36 0.40
CA SER A 16 15.37 -0.38 -0.31
C SER A 16 14.18 -0.62 0.62
N ASN A 17 14.28 -1.59 1.54
CA ASN A 17 13.23 -1.87 2.52
C ASN A 17 13.01 -0.68 3.46
N THR A 18 14.09 -0.06 3.94
CA THR A 18 14.02 1.12 4.82
C THR A 18 13.35 2.30 4.10
N THR A 19 13.66 2.50 2.82
CA THR A 19 13.08 3.57 2.00
C THR A 19 11.58 3.34 1.75
N TRP A 20 11.17 2.09 1.51
CA TRP A 20 9.77 1.71 1.34
C TRP A 20 8.97 1.96 2.63
N GLU A 21 9.46 1.47 3.77
CA GLU A 21 8.80 1.64 5.06
C GLU A 21 8.61 3.12 5.39
N GLN A 22 9.63 3.94 5.15
CA GLN A 22 9.54 5.38 5.31
C GLN A 22 8.44 5.99 4.44
N LYS A 23 8.37 5.64 3.15
CA LYS A 23 7.33 6.15 2.24
C LYS A 23 5.92 5.82 2.73
N VAL A 24 5.68 4.57 3.16
CA VAL A 24 4.37 4.14 3.67
C VAL A 24 4.00 4.91 4.93
N MET A 25 4.95 5.00 5.87
CA MET A 25 4.70 5.70 7.13
C MET A 25 4.47 7.20 6.93
N THR A 26 5.17 7.82 5.98
CA THR A 26 4.92 9.22 5.58
C THR A 26 3.52 9.39 4.98
N ALA A 27 3.12 8.56 4.01
CA ALA A 27 1.79 8.64 3.40
C ALA A 27 0.66 8.45 4.43
N LEU A 28 0.83 7.51 5.36
CA LEU A 28 -0.11 7.31 6.48
C LEU A 28 -0.20 8.53 7.40
N GLN A 29 0.93 9.20 7.66
CA GLN A 29 0.94 10.41 8.48
C GLN A 29 0.25 11.57 7.75
N GLU A 30 0.55 11.78 6.46
CA GLU A 30 -0.10 12.82 5.65
C GLU A 30 -1.62 12.62 5.59
N PHE A 31 -2.09 11.39 5.45
CA PHE A 31 -3.52 11.08 5.50
C PHE A 31 -4.14 11.40 6.87
N ARG A 32 -3.46 11.05 7.97
CA ARG A 32 -3.91 11.40 9.33
C ARG A 32 -3.98 12.90 9.56
N ASP A 33 -2.95 13.63 9.15
CA ASP A 33 -2.91 15.08 9.26
C ASP A 33 -4.07 15.72 8.47
N LYS A 34 -4.40 15.17 7.29
CA LYS A 34 -5.58 15.61 6.52
C LYS A 34 -6.88 15.34 7.28
N MET A 35 -7.07 14.15 7.85
CA MET A 35 -8.26 13.84 8.66
C MET A 35 -8.38 14.78 9.87
N ASP A 36 -7.28 15.01 10.60
CA ASP A 36 -7.25 15.84 11.80
C ASP A 36 -7.51 17.32 11.49
N SER A 37 -7.19 17.77 10.26
CA SER A 37 -7.49 19.13 9.80
C SER A 37 -8.99 19.39 9.59
N GLY A 38 -9.83 18.35 9.59
CA GLY A 38 -11.25 18.44 9.23
C GLY A 38 -11.51 18.60 7.73
N ALA A 39 -10.48 18.49 6.90
CA ALA A 39 -10.63 18.45 5.45
C ALA A 39 -11.39 17.20 5.01
N GLN A 40 -12.19 17.33 3.96
CA GLN A 40 -12.89 16.19 3.37
C GLN A 40 -11.86 15.21 2.77
N CYS A 41 -11.95 13.95 3.18
CA CYS A 41 -11.18 12.84 2.63
C CYS A 41 -12.08 12.02 1.70
N LEU A 42 -11.69 11.86 0.44
CA LEU A 42 -12.45 11.17 -0.59
C LEU A 42 -11.72 9.90 -1.01
N GLY A 43 -12.42 8.77 -0.92
CA GLY A 43 -11.89 7.46 -1.28
C GLY A 43 -12.97 6.53 -1.82
N PRO A 44 -12.72 5.79 -2.90
CA PRO A 44 -13.65 4.79 -3.42
C PRO A 44 -13.70 3.54 -2.53
N SER A 45 -14.88 2.91 -2.50
CA SER A 45 -15.03 1.56 -1.95
C SER A 45 -14.67 0.53 -3.01
N ILE A 46 -13.70 -0.33 -2.69
CA ILE A 46 -13.21 -1.41 -3.54
C ILE A 46 -13.93 -2.69 -3.13
N THR A 47 -14.89 -3.09 -3.98
CA THR A 47 -15.72 -4.29 -3.80
C THR A 47 -15.42 -5.37 -4.85
N LEU A 48 -14.64 -5.01 -5.88
CA LEU A 48 -14.26 -5.87 -6.98
C LEU A 48 -12.86 -6.46 -6.77
N LYS A 49 -12.62 -7.63 -7.34
CA LYS A 49 -11.37 -8.39 -7.17
C LYS A 49 -10.22 -7.94 -8.05
N ASP A 50 -10.46 -7.07 -9.01
CA ASP A 50 -9.47 -6.67 -10.02
C ASP A 50 -8.46 -5.68 -9.43
N PRO A 51 -7.17 -6.04 -9.27
CA PRO A 51 -6.17 -5.17 -8.67
C PRO A 51 -5.89 -3.90 -9.49
N VAL A 52 -6.19 -3.90 -10.79
CA VAL A 52 -6.01 -2.71 -11.66
C VAL A 52 -6.85 -1.52 -11.16
N ILE A 53 -7.92 -1.78 -10.40
CA ILE A 53 -8.75 -0.73 -9.81
C ILE A 53 -7.95 0.09 -8.79
N ALA A 54 -7.11 -0.55 -7.98
CA ALA A 54 -6.29 0.15 -6.99
C ALA A 54 -5.22 1.01 -7.68
N GLU A 55 -4.57 0.48 -8.72
CA GLU A 55 -3.58 1.20 -9.54
C GLU A 55 -4.22 2.42 -10.23
N ALA A 56 -5.42 2.25 -10.79
CA ALA A 56 -6.11 3.30 -11.54
C ALA A 56 -6.67 4.42 -10.63
N LEU A 57 -7.16 4.09 -9.44
CA LEU A 57 -7.83 5.05 -8.56
C LEU A 57 -6.92 5.64 -7.48
N GLY A 58 -5.84 4.95 -7.11
CA GLY A 58 -4.91 5.35 -6.05
C GLY A 58 -4.35 6.77 -6.21
N PRO A 59 -3.83 7.18 -7.39
CA PRO A 59 -3.21 8.49 -7.57
C PRO A 59 -4.12 9.70 -7.29
N ASP A 60 -5.43 9.53 -7.47
CA ASP A 60 -6.44 10.60 -7.33
C ASP A 60 -7.32 10.45 -6.08
N SER A 61 -7.04 9.46 -5.22
CA SER A 61 -7.83 9.16 -4.02
C SER A 61 -7.04 9.44 -2.74
N ASP A 62 -7.72 9.95 -1.71
CA ASP A 62 -7.08 10.13 -0.38
C ASP A 62 -6.88 8.79 0.34
N PHE A 63 -7.75 7.82 0.06
CA PHE A 63 -7.65 6.46 0.56
C PHE A 63 -8.42 5.50 -0.36
N LEU A 64 -8.13 4.20 -0.24
CA LEU A 64 -8.93 3.14 -0.86
C LEU A 64 -9.55 2.29 0.26
N TRP A 65 -10.87 2.11 0.24
CA TRP A 65 -11.54 1.24 1.21
C TRP A 65 -11.69 -0.16 0.62
N ILE A 66 -10.79 -1.07 0.97
CA ILE A 66 -10.89 -2.49 0.55
C ILE A 66 -11.91 -3.18 1.45
N ASP A 67 -13.11 -3.40 0.93
CA ASP A 67 -14.18 -4.06 1.68
C ASP A 67 -13.89 -5.55 1.78
N THR A 68 -13.63 -6.02 3.00
CA THR A 68 -13.41 -7.44 3.31
C THR A 68 -14.58 -8.07 4.07
N GLU A 69 -15.59 -7.27 4.41
CA GLU A 69 -16.75 -7.70 5.20
C GLU A 69 -17.89 -8.18 4.30
N HIS A 70 -18.20 -7.42 3.24
CA HIS A 70 -19.35 -7.68 2.38
C HIS A 70 -18.96 -8.09 0.96
N SER A 71 -17.71 -7.84 0.58
CA SER A 71 -17.19 -8.25 -0.72
C SER A 71 -16.41 -9.56 -0.61
N PRO A 72 -16.45 -10.43 -1.64
CA PRO A 72 -15.87 -11.76 -1.59
C PRO A 72 -14.33 -11.76 -1.70
N MET A 73 -13.65 -10.99 -0.87
CA MET A 73 -12.19 -10.84 -0.87
C MET A 73 -11.51 -12.04 -0.21
N SER A 74 -10.52 -12.60 -0.88
CA SER A 74 -9.56 -13.52 -0.27
C SER A 74 -8.28 -12.77 0.11
N ILE A 75 -7.41 -13.38 0.92
CA ILE A 75 -6.12 -12.77 1.26
C ILE A 75 -5.27 -12.49 0.01
N GLU A 76 -5.34 -13.38 -0.99
CA GLU A 76 -4.65 -13.22 -2.27
C GLU A 76 -5.19 -12.02 -3.03
N THR A 77 -6.51 -11.81 -2.99
CA THR A 77 -7.16 -10.68 -3.66
C THR A 77 -6.78 -9.35 -3.00
N VAL A 78 -6.81 -9.31 -1.66
CA VAL A 78 -6.38 -8.12 -0.90
C VAL A 78 -4.90 -7.82 -1.17
N THR A 79 -4.05 -8.85 -1.18
CA THR A 79 -2.62 -8.70 -1.46
C THR A 79 -2.39 -8.17 -2.86
N ALA A 80 -3.16 -8.63 -3.86
CA ALA A 80 -3.06 -8.12 -5.23
C ALA A 80 -3.42 -6.62 -5.31
N HIS A 81 -4.45 -6.15 -4.58
CA HIS A 81 -4.79 -4.73 -4.50
C HIS A 81 -3.72 -3.87 -3.83
N LEU A 82 -2.89 -4.43 -2.94
CA LEU A 82 -1.82 -3.71 -2.24
C LEU A 82 -0.51 -3.65 -3.02
N LEU A 83 -0.31 -4.57 -3.97
CA LEU A 83 0.91 -4.70 -4.78
C LEU A 83 0.74 -4.21 -6.22
N GLY A 84 -0.50 -3.88 -6.61
CA GLY A 84 -0.84 -3.32 -7.92
C GLY A 84 -0.36 -1.89 -8.09
#